data_AF-A0A1I2D394-F1
#
_entry.id   AF-A0A1I2D394-F1
#
_cell.length_a   1.000
_cell.length_b   1.000
_cell.length_c   1.000
_cell.angle_alpha   90.00
_cell.angle_beta   90.00
_cell.angle_gamma   90.00
#
_symmetry.space_group_name_H-M   'P 1'
#
loop_
_entity.id
_entity.type
_entity.pdbx_description
1 polymer ?
#
loop_
_entity_poly.entity_id
_entity_poly.type
_entity_poly.pdbx_seq_one_letter_code
_entity_poly.pdbx_strand_id
1 'polypeptide(L)' 'MSISNILMLTQLVLSIFLIIVVLPQESKQAQTQVFLEDSDYQAYFKPKGKEAFLKKTTRIIAVLFFVNAIALVTVMK' A
#
# COMPACT_ATOMS: atom_id res chain seq x y z
N MET A 1 11.86 -12.99 24.05
CA MET A 1 12.06 -12.30 22.76
C MET A 1 12.34 -10.84 23.08
N SER A 2 13.48 -10.29 22.65
CA SER A 2 13.84 -8.88 22.94
C SER A 2 12.98 -7.92 22.14
N ILE A 3 12.83 -6.69 22.63
CA ILE A 3 12.03 -5.63 21.96
C ILE A 3 12.51 -5.42 20.51
N SER A 4 13.82 -5.41 20.25
CA SER A 4 14.39 -5.29 18.90
C SER A 4 13.97 -6.43 17.98
N ASN A 5 13.88 -7.67 18.50
CA ASN A 5 13.43 -8.82 17.71
C ASN A 5 11.96 -8.69 17.33
N ILE A 6 11.13 -8.13 18.22
CA ILE A 6 9.72 -7.87 17.95
C ILE A 6 9.59 -6.82 16.85
N LEU A 7 10.28 -5.68 16.97
CA LEU A 7 10.23 -4.63 15.94
C LEU A 7 10.75 -5.12 14.59
N MET A 8 11.81 -5.94 14.56
CA MET A 8 12.32 -6.55 13.33
C MET A 8 11.31 -7.50 12.70
N LEU A 9 10.67 -8.36 13.50
CA LEU A 9 9.64 -9.28 13.01
C LEU A 9 8.44 -8.50 12.46
N THR A 10 7.98 -7.48 13.17
CA THR A 10 6.90 -6.59 12.72
C THR A 10 7.28 -5.88 11.42
N GLN A 11 8.52 -5.41 11.29
CA GLN A 11 9.02 -4.75 10.07
C GLN A 11 8.99 -5.70 8.87
N LEU A 12 9.45 -6.94 9.07
CA LEU A 12 9.45 -7.97 8.04
C LEU A 12 8.02 -8.27 7.57
N VAL A 13 7.09 -8.45 8.50
CA VAL A 13 5.69 -8.72 8.19
C VAL A 13 5.06 -7.55 7.44
N LEU A 14 5.23 -6.31 7.93
CA LEU A 14 4.70 -5.11 7.29
C LEU A 14 5.24 -4.90 5.86
N SER A 15 6.53 -5.22 5.63
CA SER A 15 7.16 -5.22 4.30
C SER A 15 6.43 -6.14 3.33
N ILE A 16 6.20 -7.40 3.73
CA ILE A 16 5.53 -8.40 2.89
C ILE A 16 4.11 -7.93 2.54
N PHE A 17 3.36 -7.42 3.52
CA PHE A 17 2.03 -6.87 3.29
C PHE A 17 2.05 -5.68 2.33
N LEU A 18 3.02 -4.77 2.46
CA LEU A 18 3.14 -3.62 1.57
C LEU A 18 3.34 -4.07 0.12
N ILE A 19 4.24 -5.02 -0.13
CA ILE A 19 4.52 -5.55 -1.47
C ILE A 19 3.24 -6.16 -2.08
N ILE A 20 2.55 -7.02 -1.32
CA ILE A 20 1.33 -7.70 -1.80
C ILE A 20 0.23 -6.69 -2.15
N VAL A 21 0.07 -5.62 -1.37
CA VAL A 21 -1.01 -4.64 -1.57
C VAL A 21 -0.65 -3.63 -2.66
N VAL A 22 0.62 -3.26 -2.83
CA VAL A 22 1.07 -2.25 -3.81
C VAL A 22 1.16 -2.80 -5.24
N LEU A 23 1.67 -4.02 -5.45
CA LEU A 23 1.88 -4.56 -6.80
C LEU A 23 0.61 -4.59 -7.67
N PRO A 24 -0.58 -5.00 -7.17
CA PRO A 24 -1.82 -4.95 -7.95
C PRO A 24 -2.31 -3.53 -8.26
N GLN A 25 -1.87 -2.51 -7.52
CA GLN A 25 -2.31 -1.13 -7.73
C GLN A 25 -1.59 -0.47 -8.90
N GLU A 26 -0.29 -0.73 -9.08
CA GLU A 26 0.51 -0.14 -10.16
C GLU A 26 0.06 -0.64 -11.55
N SER A 27 -0.23 -1.94 -11.65
CA SER A 27 -0.69 -2.57 -12.91
C SER A 27 -2.06 -2.08 -13.38
N LYS A 28 -2.99 -1.78 -12.47
CA LYS A 28 -4.35 -1.29 -12.79
C LYS A 28 -4.39 0.20 -13.14
N GLN A 29 -3.53 1.01 -12.52
CA GLN A 29 -3.42 2.43 -12.86
C GLN A 29 -2.88 2.66 -14.27
N ALA A 30 -1.99 1.80 -14.76
CA ALA A 30 -1.43 1.90 -16.11
C ALA A 30 -2.48 1.64 -17.21
N GLN A 31 -3.38 0.67 -17.03
CA GLN A 31 -4.40 0.32 -18.04
C GLN A 31 -5.52 1.36 -18.17
N THR A 32 -5.82 2.10 -17.11
CA THR A 32 -6.98 3.03 -17.11
C THR A 32 -6.73 4.26 -17.98
N GLN A 33 -5.47 4.60 -18.30
CA GLN A 33 -5.13 5.80 -19.06
C GLN A 33 -5.26 5.60 -20.59
N VAL A 34 -5.18 4.37 -21.09
CA VAL A 34 -5.18 4.07 -22.53
C VAL A 34 -6.60 3.87 -23.09
N PHE A 35 -7.63 3.69 -22.24
CA PHE A 35 -9.00 3.41 -22.67
C PHE A 35 -9.97 4.60 -22.55
N LEU A 36 -9.47 5.83 -22.29
CA LEU A 36 -10.31 7.00 -22.00
C LEU A 36 -10.36 8.06 -23.10
N GLU A 37 -9.87 7.78 -24.31
CA GLU A 37 -9.96 8.75 -25.42
C GLU A 37 -11.34 8.82 -26.09
N ASP A 38 -12.31 7.94 -25.78
CA ASP A 38 -13.51 7.86 -26.65
C ASP A 38 -14.86 7.52 -25.97
N SER A 39 -15.15 8.01 -24.75
CA SER A 39 -16.55 7.89 -24.24
C SER A 39 -16.93 8.87 -23.13
N ASP A 40 -17.57 9.98 -23.53
CA ASP A 40 -18.20 11.02 -22.71
C ASP A 40 -19.27 10.54 -21.69
N TYR A 41 -19.57 9.23 -21.64
CA TYR A 41 -20.63 8.68 -20.79
C TYR A 41 -20.18 7.59 -19.80
N GLN A 42 -18.90 7.20 -19.79
CA GLN A 42 -18.44 6.04 -19.00
C GLN A 42 -17.70 6.39 -17.69
N ALA A 43 -17.52 7.67 -17.39
CA ALA A 43 -16.84 8.14 -16.18
C ALA A 43 -17.66 7.99 -14.88
N TYR A 44 -19.00 7.86 -14.98
CA TYR A 44 -19.89 7.90 -13.81
C TYR A 44 -20.15 6.53 -13.15
N PHE A 45 -19.91 5.42 -13.85
CA PHE A 45 -20.29 4.06 -13.39
C PHE A 45 -19.13 3.07 -13.24
N LYS A 46 -17.88 3.53 -13.03
CA LYS A 46 -16.83 2.59 -12.62
C LYS A 46 -16.94 2.30 -11.12
N PRO A 47 -17.07 1.03 -10.69
CA PRO A 47 -17.06 0.67 -9.27
C PRO A 47 -15.64 0.88 -8.70
N LYS A 48 -15.30 2.13 -8.38
CA LYS A 48 -14.01 2.57 -7.81
C LYS A 48 -13.75 2.04 -6.39
N GLY A 49 -14.72 1.33 -5.78
CA GLY A 49 -14.66 0.92 -4.38
C GLY A 49 -13.46 0.04 -4.04
N LYS A 50 -13.12 -0.94 -4.90
CA LYS A 50 -12.03 -1.89 -4.62
C LYS A 50 -10.65 -1.22 -4.73
N GLU A 51 -10.45 -0.36 -5.73
CA GLU A 51 -9.19 0.37 -5.92
C GLU A 51 -8.99 1.48 -4.89
N ALA A 52 -10.05 2.22 -4.55
CA ALA A 52 -10.02 3.21 -3.49
C ALA A 52 -9.72 2.58 -2.13
N PHE A 53 -10.25 1.37 -1.87
CA PHE A 53 -9.95 0.60 -0.67
C PHE A 53 -8.48 0.16 -0.63
N LEU A 54 -7.97 -0.45 -1.70
CA LEU A 54 -6.56 -0.86 -1.81
C LEU A 54 -5.60 0.31 -1.57
N LYS A 55 -5.88 1.47 -2.19
CA LYS A 55 -5.08 2.69 -2.03
C LYS A 55 -5.12 3.23 -0.60
N LYS A 56 -6.29 3.22 0.04
CA LYS A 56 -6.44 3.64 1.45
C LYS A 56 -5.70 2.68 2.39
N THR A 57 -5.80 1.38 2.15
CA THR A 57 -5.13 0.33 2.93
C THR A 57 -3.61 0.42 2.80
N THR A 58 -3.07 0.58 1.59
CA THR A 58 -1.64 0.84 1.38
C THR A 58 -1.16 2.05 2.15
N ARG A 59 -1.92 3.15 2.13
CA ARG A 59 -1.54 4.35 2.86
C ARG A 59 -1.40 4.08 4.36
N ILE A 60 -2.34 3.34 4.95
CA ILE A 60 -2.32 2.99 6.37
C ILE A 60 -1.11 2.09 6.69
N ILE A 61 -0.91 1.03 5.90
CA ILE A 61 0.19 0.08 6.11
C ILE A 61 1.55 0.78 5.92
N ALA A 62 1.68 1.68 4.93
CA ALA A 62 2.89 2.44 4.69
C ALA A 62 3.25 3.35 5.87
N VAL A 63 2.27 4.02 6.46
CA VAL A 63 2.48 4.84 7.66
C VAL A 63 2.96 3.98 8.83
N LEU A 64 2.31 2.83 9.07
CA LEU A 64 2.70 1.89 10.13
C LEU A 64 4.12 1.34 9.93
N PHE A 65 4.46 0.96 8.69
CA PHE A 65 5.80 0.51 8.32
C PHE A 65 6.86 1.57 8.62
N PHE A 66 6.58 2.83 8.27
CA PHE A 66 7.51 3.92 8.47
C PHE A 66 7.72 4.26 9.95
N VAL A 67 6.64 4.30 10.73
CA VAL A 67 6.72 4.51 12.19
C VAL A 67 7.48 3.39 12.87
N ASN A 68 7.24 2.13 12.50
CA ASN A 68 7.98 0.99 13.04
C ASN A 68 9.47 1.04 12.66
N ALA A 69 9.80 1.48 11.44
CA ALA A 69 11.19 1.68 11.01
C ALA A 69 11.91 2.72 11.87
N ILE A 70 11.28 3.87 12.15
CA ILE A 70 11.85 4.91 13.03
C ILE A 70 12.06 4.37 14.45
N ALA A 71 11.09 3.65 14.99
CA ALA A 71 11.21 3.05 16.31
C ALA A 71 12.37 2.04 16.38
N LEU A 72 12.55 1.23 15.34
CA LEU A 72 13.63 0.25 15.22
C LEU A 72 15.00 0.93 15.19
N VAL A 73 15.17 2.01 14.41
CA VAL A 73 16.40 2.81 14.40
C VAL A 73 16.70 3.44 15.77
N THR A 74 15.66 3.84 16.50
CA THR A 74 15.82 4.47 17.82
C THR A 74 16.20 3.45 18.90
N VAL A 75 15.70 2.21 18.80
CA VAL A 75 15.96 1.13 19.76
C VAL A 75 17.28 0.40 19.47
N MET A 76 17.66 0.27 18.20
CA MET A 76 18.92 -0.36 17.76
C MET A 76 20.10 0.62 17.73
N LYS A 77 19.92 1.80 18.29
CA LYS A 77 20.92 2.86 18.35
C LYS A 77 22.09 2.52 19.28
#